data_AF-A0A3D3SXJ1-F1
#
_entry.id   AF-A0A3D3SXJ1-F1
#
_cell.length_a   1.000
_cell.length_b   1.000
_cell.length_c   1.000
_cell.angle_alpha   90.00
_cell.angle_beta   90.00
_cell.angle_gamma   90.00
#
_symmetry.space_group_name_H-M   'P 1'
#
loop_
_entity.id
_entity.type
_entity.pdbx_description
1 polymer ?
#
loop_
_entity_poly.entity_id
_entity_poly.type
_entity_poly.pdbx_seq_one_letter_code
_entity_poly.pdbx_strand_id
1 'polypeptide(L)'
;VLPLVNWALPIQLGDSYQGFPVWGTEAEFFQRFQVHGQALGFKEGQAFDSNGLYQVVLGAEVARRLNHKLGDALVVTHGSGQALDKSHDDAPFTLVGILQPTGGSVDRAVLVSVSSYEALHHGWGVGEFQGLRLGSFSGAGQKPSFKDLQPREYTAVLVGLHSRAQVFSARRAIEQLPGAPLTAVLPGVALDDLWRSLSLVEDTLLIIGFAVATTGMLSVVAVMLVALGARRRELSILRALGASPSAVFGLLYLEAVVLGLAGLLLGFALQQAGLFLASAWLRESFGLSVSLGLPSAQGLMMLAGLLLGVFVAAFIPALRAYRLSLADGLNPAQLH
;
A
#
# COMPACT_ATOMS: atom_id res chain seq x y z
N VAL A 1 -31.96 16.84 0.04
CA VAL A 1 -30.49 16.68 0.06
C VAL A 1 -30.04 16.68 1.51
N LEU A 2 -29.32 15.65 1.97
CA LEU A 2 -28.79 15.61 3.33
C LEU A 2 -27.73 16.71 3.50
N PRO A 3 -27.81 17.59 4.51
CA PRO A 3 -26.91 18.74 4.65
C PRO A 3 -25.44 18.36 4.92
N LEU A 4 -25.17 17.10 5.25
CA LEU A 4 -23.84 16.56 5.52
C LEU A 4 -23.12 16.11 4.23
N VAL A 5 -23.86 15.95 3.13
CA VAL A 5 -23.38 15.42 1.84
C VAL A 5 -22.95 16.57 0.94
N ASN A 6 -21.69 16.53 0.51
CA ASN A 6 -21.09 17.48 -0.42
C ASN A 6 -21.35 17.08 -1.88
N TRP A 7 -21.22 15.78 -2.19
CA TRP A 7 -21.47 15.23 -3.52
C TRP A 7 -21.89 13.77 -3.42
N ALA A 8 -22.59 13.29 -4.44
CA ALA A 8 -22.98 11.89 -4.57
C ALA A 8 -22.74 11.45 -6.02
N LEU A 9 -21.95 10.40 -6.22
CA LEU A 9 -21.59 9.88 -7.53
C LEU A 9 -22.14 8.46 -7.68
N PRO A 10 -23.03 8.20 -8.65
CA PRO A 10 -23.48 6.85 -8.89
C PRO A 10 -22.34 6.01 -9.49
N ILE A 11 -22.36 4.73 -9.15
CA ILE A 11 -21.53 3.69 -9.76
C ILE A 11 -22.41 2.50 -10.11
N GLN A 12 -22.33 2.07 -11.37
CA GLN A 12 -22.80 0.78 -11.83
C GLN A 12 -21.62 -0.16 -12.09
N LEU A 13 -21.77 -1.40 -11.64
CA LEU A 13 -20.78 -2.46 -11.74
C LEU A 13 -21.46 -3.74 -12.26
N GLY A 14 -20.68 -4.61 -12.90
CA GLY A 14 -21.15 -5.93 -13.34
C GLY A 14 -20.42 -6.43 -14.59
N ASP A 15 -20.04 -5.50 -15.46
CA ASP A 15 -19.37 -5.80 -16.72
C ASP A 15 -17.84 -5.80 -16.62
N SER A 16 -17.20 -6.46 -17.59
CA SER A 16 -15.75 -6.50 -17.70
C SER A 16 -15.26 -6.30 -19.13
N TYR A 17 -14.04 -5.79 -19.26
CA TYR A 17 -13.34 -5.65 -20.52
C TYR A 17 -11.97 -6.30 -20.39
N GLN A 18 -11.77 -7.45 -21.05
CA GLN A 18 -10.49 -8.17 -21.02
C GLN A 18 -9.98 -8.43 -19.58
N GLY A 19 -10.90 -8.74 -18.65
CA GLY A 19 -10.59 -8.97 -17.24
C GLY A 19 -10.47 -7.71 -16.37
N PHE A 20 -10.63 -6.52 -16.92
CA PHE A 20 -10.72 -5.26 -16.16
C PHE A 20 -12.18 -4.91 -15.86
N PRO A 21 -12.50 -4.42 -14.66
CA PRO A 21 -13.86 -4.02 -14.32
C PRO A 21 -14.31 -2.79 -15.10
N VAL A 22 -15.54 -2.82 -15.59
CA VAL A 22 -16.21 -1.66 -16.20
C VAL A 22 -17.05 -0.95 -15.16
N TRP A 23 -16.85 0.36 -15.05
CA TRP A 23 -17.52 1.22 -14.08
C TRP A 23 -18.40 2.22 -14.84
N GLY A 24 -19.71 2.10 -14.69
CA GLY A 24 -20.66 3.12 -15.13
C GLY A 24 -20.72 4.25 -14.11
N THR A 25 -20.37 5.48 -14.49
CA THR A 25 -20.43 6.66 -13.60
C THR A 25 -20.74 7.94 -14.36
N GLU A 26 -20.78 9.09 -13.69
CA GLU A 26 -21.07 10.38 -14.30
C GLU A 26 -19.79 11.15 -14.65
N ALA A 27 -19.89 12.11 -15.57
CA ALA A 27 -18.74 12.96 -15.93
C ALA A 27 -18.19 13.75 -14.72
N GLU A 28 -19.05 14.05 -13.74
CA GLU A 28 -18.65 14.69 -12.48
C GLU A 28 -17.66 13.83 -11.66
N PHE A 29 -17.61 12.51 -11.90
CA PHE A 29 -16.64 11.61 -11.27
C PHE A 29 -15.21 12.12 -11.40
N PHE A 30 -14.82 12.59 -12.60
CA PHE A 30 -13.46 13.05 -12.87
C PHE A 30 -13.09 14.34 -12.14
N GLN A 31 -14.08 15.11 -11.67
CA GLN A 31 -13.88 16.37 -10.95
C GLN A 31 -13.87 16.18 -9.43
N ARG A 32 -14.66 15.22 -8.93
CA ARG A 32 -14.90 15.03 -7.49
C ARG A 32 -14.10 13.88 -6.89
N PHE A 33 -13.88 12.81 -7.64
CA PHE A 33 -13.16 11.65 -7.14
C PHE A 33 -11.68 11.98 -6.98
N GLN A 34 -11.11 11.57 -5.85
CA GLN A 34 -9.72 11.83 -5.52
C GLN A 34 -9.04 10.56 -5.05
N VAL A 35 -7.79 10.39 -5.45
CA VAL A 35 -6.92 9.31 -5.00
C VAL A 35 -5.80 9.95 -4.17
N HIS A 36 -5.64 9.52 -2.92
CA HIS A 36 -4.66 10.10 -1.99
C HIS A 36 -4.74 11.64 -1.85
N GLY A 37 -5.94 12.22 -1.98
CA GLY A 37 -6.17 13.67 -1.92
C GLY A 37 -5.79 14.43 -3.19
N GLN A 38 -5.40 13.73 -4.26
CA GLN A 38 -5.15 14.32 -5.58
C GLN A 38 -6.34 14.09 -6.50
N ALA A 39 -6.70 15.12 -7.27
CA ALA A 39 -7.73 15.02 -8.31
C ALA A 39 -7.24 14.15 -9.47
N LEU A 40 -8.17 13.54 -10.20
CA LEU A 40 -7.86 12.77 -11.40
C LEU A 40 -7.35 13.71 -12.50
N GLY A 41 -6.19 13.38 -13.07
CA GLY A 41 -5.62 14.05 -14.23
C GLY A 41 -5.74 13.20 -15.50
N PHE A 42 -5.78 13.83 -16.67
CA PHE A 42 -5.71 13.14 -17.95
C PHE A 42 -4.28 13.17 -18.49
N LYS A 43 -3.78 12.01 -18.92
CA LYS A 43 -2.52 11.90 -19.65
C LYS A 43 -2.77 12.29 -21.11
N GLU A 44 -3.86 11.80 -21.67
CA GLU A 44 -4.31 12.04 -23.04
C GLU A 44 -5.84 12.21 -23.04
N GLY A 45 -6.36 13.10 -23.88
CA GLY A 45 -7.80 13.29 -24.03
C GLY A 45 -8.49 13.96 -22.84
N GLN A 46 -9.75 13.59 -22.62
CA GLN A 46 -10.64 14.23 -21.66
C GLN A 46 -11.71 13.27 -21.12
N ALA A 47 -12.49 13.75 -20.16
CA ALA A 47 -13.68 13.05 -19.68
C ALA A 47 -14.70 12.85 -20.80
N PHE A 48 -15.54 11.82 -20.68
CA PHE A 48 -16.69 11.67 -21.56
C PHE A 48 -17.70 12.81 -21.36
N ASP A 49 -18.42 13.16 -22.42
CA ASP A 49 -19.51 14.13 -22.40
C ASP A 49 -20.69 13.55 -21.62
N SER A 50 -21.32 14.35 -20.76
CA SER A 50 -22.53 13.97 -20.02
C SER A 50 -23.67 13.51 -20.93
N ASN A 51 -23.74 13.99 -22.17
CA ASN A 51 -24.74 13.56 -23.15
C ASN A 51 -24.17 12.63 -24.24
N GLY A 52 -22.88 12.27 -24.14
CA GLY A 52 -22.19 11.41 -25.09
C GLY A 52 -22.47 9.94 -24.80
N LEU A 53 -22.96 9.20 -25.78
CA LEU A 53 -23.06 7.75 -25.70
C LEU A 53 -21.84 7.07 -26.31
N TYR A 54 -21.50 5.89 -25.78
CA TYR A 54 -20.41 5.04 -26.26
C TYR A 54 -19.03 5.71 -26.22
N GLN A 55 -18.79 6.52 -25.19
CA GLN A 55 -17.48 7.07 -24.89
C GLN A 55 -16.89 6.34 -23.69
N VAL A 56 -15.58 6.05 -23.75
CA VAL A 56 -14.86 5.37 -22.68
C VAL A 56 -13.61 6.13 -22.28
N VAL A 57 -13.34 6.15 -20.98
CA VAL A 57 -12.08 6.63 -20.39
C VAL A 57 -11.38 5.44 -19.75
N LEU A 58 -10.09 5.28 -20.02
CA LEU A 58 -9.30 4.20 -19.45
C LEU A 58 -8.45 4.68 -18.27
N GLY A 59 -8.39 3.84 -17.24
CA GLY A 59 -7.34 3.92 -16.25
C GLY A 59 -5.95 3.69 -16.85
N ALA A 60 -4.93 4.27 -16.21
CA ALA A 60 -3.57 4.29 -16.73
C ALA A 60 -2.90 2.91 -16.87
N GLU A 61 -3.37 1.90 -16.12
CA GLU A 61 -2.88 0.53 -16.20
C GLU A 61 -3.56 -0.24 -17.34
N VAL A 62 -4.88 -0.05 -17.51
CA VAL A 62 -5.64 -0.67 -18.61
C VAL A 62 -5.06 -0.26 -19.96
N ALA A 63 -4.91 1.06 -20.18
CA ALA A 63 -4.38 1.59 -21.44
C ALA A 63 -2.96 1.08 -21.75
N ARG A 64 -2.11 0.96 -20.72
CA ARG A 64 -0.73 0.49 -20.88
C ARG A 64 -0.63 -1.01 -21.15
N ARG A 65 -1.39 -1.83 -20.42
CA ARG A 65 -1.33 -3.30 -20.54
C ARG A 65 -1.96 -3.79 -21.84
N LEU A 66 -3.06 -3.16 -22.26
CA LEU A 66 -3.76 -3.50 -23.50
C LEU A 66 -3.26 -2.68 -24.71
N ASN A 67 -2.29 -1.78 -24.49
CA ASN A 67 -1.66 -0.93 -25.51
C ASN A 67 -2.65 -0.08 -26.32
N HIS A 68 -3.66 0.47 -25.62
CA HIS A 68 -4.67 1.33 -26.24
C HIS A 68 -4.18 2.76 -26.45
N LYS A 69 -4.71 3.39 -27.50
CA LYS A 69 -4.48 4.80 -27.86
C LYS A 69 -5.80 5.54 -28.02
N LEU A 70 -5.74 6.86 -27.83
CA LEU A 70 -6.92 7.70 -27.99
C LEU A 70 -7.53 7.51 -29.40
N GLY A 71 -8.86 7.33 -29.45
CA GLY A 71 -9.61 7.02 -30.66
C GLY A 71 -9.85 5.53 -30.92
N ASP A 72 -9.23 4.62 -30.15
CA ASP A 72 -9.49 3.18 -30.29
C ASP A 72 -10.97 2.82 -30.02
N ALA A 73 -11.43 1.78 -30.71
CA ALA A 73 -12.75 1.19 -30.54
C ALA A 73 -12.68 0.00 -29.57
N LEU A 74 -13.48 0.04 -28.49
CA LEU A 74 -13.51 -0.98 -27.43
C LEU A 74 -14.89 -1.66 -27.39
N VAL A 75 -14.90 -2.99 -27.40
CA VAL A 75 -16.11 -3.80 -27.21
C VAL A 75 -16.13 -4.35 -25.79
N VAL A 76 -17.07 -3.88 -24.98
CA VAL A 76 -17.28 -4.33 -23.59
C VAL A 76 -18.06 -5.65 -23.60
N THR A 77 -17.76 -6.55 -22.66
CA THR A 77 -18.45 -7.84 -22.51
C THR A 77 -19.20 -7.91 -21.18
N HIS A 78 -20.34 -8.60 -21.18
CA HIS A 78 -21.10 -8.82 -19.96
C HIS A 78 -20.44 -9.82 -19.01
N GLY A 79 -20.44 -9.49 -17.72
CA GLY A 79 -20.02 -10.40 -16.65
C GLY A 79 -18.50 -10.55 -16.49
N SER A 80 -18.12 -11.18 -15.38
CA SER A 80 -16.73 -11.41 -14.95
C SER A 80 -16.17 -12.80 -15.29
N GLY A 81 -16.88 -13.60 -16.10
CA GLY A 81 -16.55 -14.99 -16.40
C GLY A 81 -16.53 -15.33 -17.89
N GLN A 82 -15.73 -16.34 -18.27
CA GLN A 82 -15.60 -16.89 -19.63
C GLN A 82 -16.86 -17.64 -20.14
N ALA A 83 -18.06 -17.26 -19.70
CA ALA A 83 -19.29 -17.96 -20.06
C ALA A 83 -20.13 -17.13 -21.04
N LEU A 84 -20.07 -17.57 -22.31
CA LEU A 84 -21.05 -17.42 -23.37
C LEU A 84 -21.10 -16.06 -24.11
N ASP A 85 -20.24 -15.97 -25.12
CA ASP A 85 -20.44 -15.36 -26.44
C ASP A 85 -21.79 -14.65 -26.67
N LYS A 86 -21.86 -13.39 -26.23
CA LYS A 86 -22.61 -12.33 -26.90
C LYS A 86 -21.77 -11.07 -26.87
N SER A 87 -20.75 -11.04 -27.74
CA SER A 87 -19.95 -9.85 -27.98
C SER A 87 -20.84 -8.72 -28.50
N HIS A 88 -20.74 -7.51 -27.93
CA HIS A 88 -21.46 -6.33 -28.39
C HIS A 88 -20.74 -5.68 -29.59
N ASP A 89 -20.49 -6.46 -30.64
CA ASP A 89 -19.75 -6.01 -31.83
C ASP A 89 -20.44 -4.84 -32.58
N ASP A 90 -21.73 -4.59 -32.27
CA ASP A 90 -22.58 -3.63 -32.99
C ASP A 90 -22.51 -2.18 -32.46
N ALA A 91 -21.85 -1.92 -31.31
CA ALA A 91 -21.72 -0.57 -30.74
C ALA A 91 -20.42 -0.37 -29.93
N PRO A 92 -19.26 -0.29 -30.59
CA PRO A 92 -17.99 -0.10 -29.89
C PRO A 92 -17.92 1.27 -29.21
N PHE A 93 -17.34 1.27 -28.01
CA PHE A 93 -16.99 2.49 -27.30
C PHE A 93 -15.77 3.14 -27.94
N THR A 94 -15.82 4.46 -28.12
CA THR A 94 -14.67 5.25 -28.57
C THR A 94 -13.87 5.72 -27.36
N LEU A 95 -12.57 5.43 -27.34
CA LEU A 95 -11.66 5.90 -26.30
C LEU A 95 -11.42 7.41 -26.42
N VAL A 96 -11.95 8.19 -25.48
CA VAL A 96 -11.85 9.66 -25.47
C VAL A 96 -10.86 10.22 -24.46
N GLY A 97 -10.40 9.39 -23.51
CA GLY A 97 -9.45 9.82 -22.50
C GLY A 97 -8.69 8.69 -21.82
N ILE A 98 -7.45 8.97 -21.45
CA ILE A 98 -6.59 8.09 -20.66
C ILE A 98 -6.14 8.86 -19.42
N LEU A 99 -6.40 8.32 -18.23
CA LEU A 99 -6.01 8.93 -16.98
C LEU A 99 -4.48 8.90 -16.77
N GLN A 100 -3.97 9.88 -16.02
CA GLN A 100 -2.64 9.81 -15.45
C GLN A 100 -2.60 8.70 -14.38
N PRO A 101 -1.46 8.00 -14.19
CA PRO A 101 -1.32 7.01 -13.12
C PRO A 101 -1.59 7.63 -11.75
N THR A 102 -2.49 7.03 -10.98
CA THR A 102 -2.89 7.50 -9.64
C THR A 102 -2.40 6.58 -8.52
N GLY A 103 -2.07 5.32 -8.85
CA GLY A 103 -1.79 4.27 -7.87
C GLY A 103 -3.03 3.74 -7.14
N GLY A 104 -4.23 4.19 -7.53
CA GLY A 104 -5.51 3.73 -7.00
C GLY A 104 -6.18 2.68 -7.88
N SER A 105 -7.31 2.12 -7.40
CA SER A 105 -8.08 1.12 -8.14
C SER A 105 -8.62 1.63 -9.49
N VAL A 106 -8.80 2.95 -9.63
CA VAL A 106 -9.24 3.59 -10.88
C VAL A 106 -8.25 3.39 -12.03
N ASP A 107 -6.96 3.14 -11.75
CA ASP A 107 -5.96 2.85 -12.80
C ASP A 107 -6.29 1.55 -13.55
N ARG A 108 -7.05 0.65 -12.93
CA ARG A 108 -7.49 -0.64 -13.46
C ARG A 108 -8.95 -0.64 -13.94
N ALA A 109 -9.62 0.52 -13.96
CA ALA A 109 -11.01 0.63 -14.35
C ALA A 109 -11.17 1.05 -15.82
N VAL A 110 -12.24 0.55 -16.43
CA VAL A 110 -12.77 1.05 -17.72
C VAL A 110 -14.00 1.88 -17.39
N LEU A 111 -13.93 3.20 -17.57
CA LEU A 111 -14.95 4.14 -17.13
C LEU A 111 -15.85 4.54 -18.30
N VAL A 112 -17.15 4.36 -18.13
CA VAL A 112 -18.17 4.74 -19.11
C VAL A 112 -19.25 5.57 -18.42
N SER A 113 -19.98 6.39 -19.18
CA SER A 113 -21.15 7.08 -18.63
C SER A 113 -22.19 6.04 -18.18
N VAL A 114 -22.92 6.29 -17.10
CA VAL A 114 -24.06 5.46 -16.69
C VAL A 114 -25.06 5.26 -17.83
N SER A 115 -25.38 6.30 -18.60
CA SER A 115 -26.29 6.18 -19.73
C SER A 115 -25.75 5.27 -20.85
N SER A 116 -24.44 5.23 -21.06
CA SER A 116 -23.81 4.27 -22.00
C SER A 116 -23.78 2.86 -21.44
N TYR A 117 -23.62 2.70 -20.13
CA TYR A 117 -23.74 1.41 -19.46
C TYR A 117 -25.17 0.86 -19.62
N GLU A 118 -26.18 1.68 -19.36
CA GLU A 118 -27.59 1.35 -19.59
C GLU A 118 -27.91 1.11 -21.08
N ALA A 119 -27.30 1.86 -22.00
CA ALA A 119 -27.50 1.65 -23.44
C ALA A 119 -27.08 0.25 -23.90
N LEU A 120 -26.07 -0.34 -23.26
CA LEU A 120 -25.69 -1.74 -23.52
C LEU A 120 -26.79 -2.72 -23.07
N HIS A 121 -27.53 -2.39 -22.02
CA HIS A 121 -28.58 -3.25 -21.46
C HIS A 121 -29.98 -3.01 -22.07
N HIS A 122 -30.29 -1.79 -22.52
CA HIS A 122 -31.60 -1.41 -23.06
C HIS A 122 -31.83 -1.85 -24.53
N GLY A 123 -30.78 -2.01 -25.32
CA GLY A 123 -30.90 -2.38 -26.74
C GLY A 123 -31.34 -3.82 -26.97
N TRP A 124 -31.16 -4.71 -26.00
CA TRP A 124 -31.39 -6.15 -26.15
C TRP A 124 -32.00 -6.74 -24.88
N GLY A 125 -33.27 -6.40 -24.64
CA GLY A 125 -34.23 -7.02 -23.72
C GLY A 125 -33.67 -8.05 -22.73
N VAL A 126 -33.10 -7.57 -21.64
CA VAL A 126 -32.96 -8.37 -20.41
C VAL A 126 -33.75 -7.69 -19.31
N GLY A 127 -35.08 -7.71 -19.47
CA GLY A 127 -35.96 -7.59 -18.32
C GLY A 127 -35.88 -8.92 -17.56
N GLU A 128 -35.08 -8.99 -16.51
CA GLU A 128 -35.11 -10.12 -15.61
C GLU A 128 -36.40 -10.05 -14.78
N PHE A 129 -37.42 -10.78 -15.21
CA PHE A 129 -38.60 -11.11 -14.40
C PHE A 129 -38.77 -12.63 -14.37
N GLN A 130 -38.49 -13.22 -13.21
CA GLN A 130 -39.01 -14.51 -12.72
C GLN A 130 -39.36 -15.56 -13.79
N GLY A 131 -38.35 -16.09 -14.50
CA GLY A 131 -38.46 -17.38 -15.20
C GLY A 131 -39.42 -17.45 -16.41
N LEU A 132 -40.00 -16.35 -16.88
CA LEU A 132 -40.90 -16.34 -18.05
C LEU A 132 -40.26 -15.57 -19.21
N ARG A 133 -39.82 -16.31 -20.24
CA ARG A 133 -39.38 -15.74 -21.52
C ARG A 133 -40.60 -15.19 -22.27
N LEU A 134 -40.89 -13.90 -22.10
CA LEU A 134 -41.76 -13.19 -23.04
C LEU A 134 -40.94 -12.76 -24.27
N GLY A 135 -41.58 -12.87 -25.44
CA GLY A 135 -40.97 -12.82 -26.75
C GLY A 135 -40.08 -11.60 -27.02
N SER A 136 -39.07 -11.86 -27.85
CA SER A 136 -38.15 -10.91 -28.46
C SER A 136 -38.88 -9.66 -28.96
N PHE A 137 -38.63 -8.50 -28.32
CA PHE A 137 -39.03 -7.22 -28.88
C PHE A 137 -38.11 -6.89 -30.05
N SER A 138 -38.62 -7.15 -31.26
CA SER A 138 -38.02 -6.70 -32.51
C SER A 138 -38.23 -5.19 -32.63
N GLY A 139 -37.22 -4.43 -32.23
CA GLY A 139 -37.11 -2.98 -32.41
C GLY A 139 -35.74 -2.59 -32.99
N ALA A 140 -35.24 -3.37 -33.95
CA ALA A 140 -33.97 -3.08 -34.62
C ALA A 140 -34.10 -1.80 -35.46
N GLY A 141 -33.52 -0.69 -34.97
CA GLY A 141 -33.26 0.50 -35.78
C GLY A 141 -33.34 1.86 -35.10
N GLN A 142 -33.99 1.98 -33.92
CA GLN A 142 -33.97 3.24 -33.16
C GLN A 142 -32.94 3.14 -32.04
N LYS A 143 -31.84 3.90 -32.17
CA LYS A 143 -30.93 4.15 -31.04
C LYS A 143 -31.77 4.77 -29.91
N PRO A 144 -31.78 4.20 -28.70
CA PRO A 144 -32.54 4.76 -27.60
C PRO A 144 -32.12 6.21 -27.38
N SER A 145 -33.11 7.09 -27.15
CA SER A 145 -32.83 8.48 -26.82
C SER A 145 -32.16 8.54 -25.46
N PHE A 146 -31.24 9.47 -25.25
CA PHE A 146 -30.58 9.68 -23.95
C PHE A 146 -31.57 9.81 -22.78
N LYS A 147 -32.79 10.32 -23.04
CA LYS A 147 -33.87 10.43 -22.05
C LYS A 147 -34.44 9.08 -21.58
N ASP A 148 -34.32 8.04 -22.40
CA ASP A 148 -34.83 6.70 -22.12
C ASP A 148 -33.79 5.82 -21.40
N LEU A 149 -32.56 6.31 -21.27
CA LEU A 149 -31.38 5.62 -20.69
C LEU A 149 -31.05 6.08 -19.27
N GLN A 150 -32.05 6.60 -18.55
CA GLN A 150 -31.91 6.91 -17.13
C GLN A 150 -32.07 5.62 -16.33
N PRO A 151 -31.05 5.18 -15.58
CA PRO A 151 -31.09 3.94 -14.83
C PRO A 151 -32.20 3.98 -13.78
N ARG A 152 -32.90 2.86 -13.60
CA ARG A 152 -33.88 2.72 -12.52
C ARG A 152 -33.22 2.39 -11.18
N GLU A 153 -32.04 1.77 -11.24
CA GLU A 153 -31.30 1.31 -10.06
C GLU A 153 -29.79 1.56 -10.25
N TYR A 154 -29.11 1.84 -9.14
CA TYR A 154 -27.67 1.99 -9.10
C TYR A 154 -27.09 0.90 -8.19
N THR A 155 -25.98 0.28 -8.59
CA THR A 155 -25.30 -0.73 -7.76
C THR A 155 -24.74 -0.11 -6.48
N ALA A 156 -24.16 1.08 -6.59
CA ALA A 156 -23.63 1.82 -5.46
C ALA A 156 -23.67 3.33 -5.72
N VAL A 157 -23.57 4.11 -4.65
CA VAL A 157 -23.37 5.57 -4.72
C VAL A 157 -22.21 5.93 -3.81
N LEU A 158 -21.17 6.55 -4.36
CA LEU A 158 -20.11 7.15 -3.57
C LEU A 158 -20.61 8.48 -3.00
N VAL A 159 -20.52 8.63 -1.68
CA VAL A 159 -20.99 9.83 -0.99
C VAL A 159 -19.79 10.57 -0.41
N GLY A 160 -19.54 11.76 -0.92
CA GLY A 160 -18.58 12.70 -0.36
C GLY A 160 -19.22 13.55 0.73
N LEU A 161 -18.54 13.69 1.87
CA LEU A 161 -19.03 14.49 3.00
C LEU A 161 -18.30 15.84 3.07
N HIS A 162 -18.97 16.85 3.63
CA HIS A 162 -18.31 18.12 3.93
C HIS A 162 -17.24 17.98 5.02
N SER A 163 -17.43 17.04 5.95
CA SER A 163 -16.48 16.74 7.01
C SER A 163 -16.40 15.25 7.26
N ARG A 164 -15.16 14.71 7.32
CA ARG A 164 -14.90 13.31 7.70
C ARG A 164 -15.45 12.97 9.08
N ALA A 165 -15.48 13.94 10.01
CA ALA A 165 -15.99 13.73 11.36
C ALA A 165 -17.49 13.38 11.41
N GLN A 166 -18.24 13.69 10.35
CA GLN A 166 -19.68 13.45 10.28
C GLN A 166 -20.03 12.07 9.69
N VAL A 167 -19.03 11.22 9.40
CA VAL A 167 -19.22 9.96 8.67
C VAL A 167 -20.22 9.01 9.32
N PHE A 168 -20.21 8.87 10.65
CA PHE A 168 -21.16 8.01 11.37
C PHE A 168 -22.58 8.59 11.41
N SER A 169 -22.70 9.92 11.51
CA SER A 169 -24.00 10.61 11.45
C SER A 169 -24.60 10.53 10.04
N ALA A 170 -23.76 10.69 9.01
CA ALA A 170 -24.16 10.56 7.62
C ALA A 170 -24.61 9.12 7.31
N ARG A 171 -23.86 8.10 7.75
CA ARG A 171 -24.25 6.69 7.64
C ARG A 171 -25.65 6.45 8.21
N ARG A 172 -25.87 6.87 9.47
CA ARG A 172 -27.18 6.71 10.15
C ARG A 172 -28.29 7.44 9.40
N ALA A 173 -28.05 8.67 8.95
CA ALA A 173 -29.04 9.44 8.21
C ALA A 173 -29.41 8.79 6.87
N ILE A 174 -28.45 8.19 6.17
CA ILE A 174 -28.67 7.46 4.91
C ILE A 174 -29.45 6.16 5.15
N GLU A 175 -29.08 5.38 6.17
CA GLU A 175 -29.76 4.12 6.54
C GLU A 175 -31.20 4.34 7.03
N GLN A 176 -31.55 5.54 7.48
CA GLN A 176 -32.89 5.91 7.95
C GLN A 176 -33.77 6.58 6.87
N LEU A 177 -33.28 6.71 5.63
CA LEU A 177 -34.08 7.31 4.57
C LEU A 177 -35.34 6.48 4.27
N PRO A 178 -36.54 7.10 4.25
CA PRO A 178 -37.76 6.38 3.96
C PRO A 178 -37.82 5.97 2.48
N GLY A 179 -38.30 4.76 2.20
CA GLY A 179 -38.62 4.30 0.84
C GLY A 179 -37.55 3.45 0.15
N ALA A 180 -36.38 3.24 0.76
CA ALA A 180 -35.38 2.30 0.24
C ALA A 180 -34.55 1.68 1.38
N PRO A 181 -34.35 0.35 1.42
CA PRO A 181 -33.48 -0.30 2.40
C PRO A 181 -32.01 -0.08 2.04
N LEU A 182 -31.51 1.14 2.25
CA LEU A 182 -30.13 1.51 1.95
C LEU A 182 -29.20 1.02 3.07
N THR A 183 -28.06 0.44 2.68
CA THR A 183 -26.96 0.13 3.59
C THR A 183 -25.76 0.99 3.23
N ALA A 184 -25.27 1.78 4.19
CA ALA A 184 -24.11 2.62 3.98
C ALA A 184 -22.86 1.92 4.53
N VAL A 185 -21.94 1.58 3.63
CA VAL A 185 -20.64 0.98 3.97
C VAL A 185 -19.61 2.10 4.16
N LEU A 186 -18.71 1.93 5.12
CA LEU A 186 -17.61 2.87 5.40
C LEU A 186 -16.26 2.19 5.10
N PRO A 187 -15.79 2.19 3.85
CA PRO A 187 -14.57 1.48 3.47
C PRO A 187 -13.35 1.90 4.28
N GLY A 188 -13.22 3.20 4.59
CA GLY A 188 -12.12 3.71 5.41
C GLY A 188 -12.04 3.07 6.79
N VAL A 189 -13.19 2.91 7.47
CA VAL A 189 -13.24 2.27 8.80
C VAL A 189 -12.90 0.78 8.70
N ALA A 190 -13.42 0.09 7.69
CA ALA A 190 -13.11 -1.32 7.47
C ALA A 190 -11.63 -1.55 7.14
N LEU A 191 -11.01 -0.64 6.39
CA LEU A 191 -9.58 -0.67 6.11
C LEU A 191 -8.77 -0.35 7.38
N ASP A 192 -9.18 0.62 8.18
CA ASP A 192 -8.51 0.94 9.46
C ASP A 192 -8.50 -0.27 10.41
N ASP A 193 -9.60 -1.03 10.49
CA ASP A 193 -9.68 -2.26 11.29
C ASP A 193 -8.72 -3.35 10.77
N LEU A 194 -8.58 -3.46 9.45
CA LEU A 194 -7.62 -4.35 8.81
C LEU A 194 -6.18 -3.91 9.12
N TRP A 195 -5.87 -2.63 8.95
CA TRP A 195 -4.55 -2.07 9.25
C TRP A 195 -4.18 -2.22 10.72
N ARG A 196 -5.14 -2.05 11.63
CA ARG A 196 -4.93 -2.26 13.06
C ARG A 196 -4.62 -3.72 13.39
N SER A 197 -5.24 -4.66 12.70
CA SER A 197 -4.95 -6.09 12.87
C SER A 197 -3.56 -6.42 12.35
N LEU A 198 -3.13 -5.81 11.23
CA LEU A 198 -1.76 -5.93 10.72
C LEU A 198 -0.73 -5.27 11.65
N SER A 199 -1.05 -4.11 12.24
CA SER A 199 -0.12 -3.40 13.14
C SER A 199 0.20 -4.21 14.38
N LEU A 200 -0.75 -5.02 14.90
CA LEU A 200 -0.48 -5.94 16.01
C LEU A 200 0.58 -7.00 15.65
N VAL A 201 0.53 -7.51 14.42
CA VAL A 201 1.52 -8.47 13.92
C VAL A 201 2.87 -7.79 13.75
N GLU A 202 2.88 -6.59 13.16
CA GLU A 202 4.08 -5.77 12.99
C GLU A 202 4.74 -5.46 14.34
N ASP A 203 4.00 -4.92 15.29
CA ASP A 203 4.48 -4.58 16.63
C ASP A 203 5.07 -5.80 17.35
N THR A 204 4.42 -6.96 17.21
CA THR A 204 4.91 -8.22 17.81
C THR A 204 6.24 -8.62 17.19
N LEU A 205 6.37 -8.57 15.86
CA LEU A 205 7.62 -8.87 15.17
C LEU A 205 8.73 -7.86 15.52
N LEU A 206 8.39 -6.59 15.71
CA LEU A 206 9.33 -5.55 16.15
C LEU A 206 9.85 -5.80 17.57
N ILE A 207 8.97 -6.20 18.50
CA ILE A 207 9.37 -6.56 19.87
C ILE A 207 10.32 -7.77 19.84
N ILE A 208 10.01 -8.79 19.05
CA ILE A 208 10.88 -9.96 18.88
C ILE A 208 12.23 -9.54 18.28
N GLY A 209 12.21 -8.70 17.24
CA GLY A 209 13.42 -8.17 16.62
C GLY A 209 14.29 -7.39 17.61
N PHE A 210 13.68 -6.54 18.43
CA PHE A 210 14.37 -5.81 19.50
C PHE A 210 14.98 -6.75 20.55
N ALA A 211 14.24 -7.79 20.96
CA ALA A 211 14.75 -8.80 21.89
C ALA A 211 15.97 -9.53 21.30
N VAL A 212 15.88 -10.01 20.05
CA VAL A 212 16.99 -10.68 19.35
C VAL A 212 18.21 -9.77 19.22
N ALA A 213 18.01 -8.51 18.82
CA ALA A 213 19.10 -7.54 18.73
C ALA A 213 19.76 -7.29 20.10
N THR A 214 18.96 -7.16 21.16
CA THR A 214 19.46 -6.99 22.54
C THR A 214 20.26 -8.21 22.99
N THR A 215 19.77 -9.43 22.74
CA THR A 215 20.52 -10.67 23.03
C THR A 215 21.83 -10.73 22.26
N GLY A 216 21.83 -10.31 20.99
CA GLY A 216 23.06 -10.19 20.19
C GLY A 216 24.08 -9.22 20.80
N MET A 217 23.64 -8.03 21.21
CA MET A 217 24.50 -7.04 21.88
C MET A 217 25.05 -7.58 23.21
N LEU A 218 24.21 -8.21 24.03
CA LEU A 218 24.63 -8.83 25.29
C LEU A 218 25.65 -9.96 25.06
N SER A 219 25.51 -10.71 23.96
CA SER A 219 26.45 -11.76 23.58
C SER A 219 27.83 -11.17 23.25
N VAL A 220 27.89 -10.08 22.49
CA VAL A 220 29.15 -9.37 22.20
C VAL A 220 29.80 -8.85 23.49
N VAL A 221 29.01 -8.26 24.39
CA VAL A 221 29.50 -7.82 25.71
C VAL A 221 30.08 -8.99 26.50
N ALA A 222 29.38 -10.11 26.57
CA ALA A 222 29.85 -11.30 27.29
C ALA A 222 31.16 -11.83 26.72
N VAL A 223 31.27 -11.95 25.40
CA VAL A 223 32.50 -12.40 24.72
C VAL A 223 33.66 -11.45 24.98
N MET A 224 33.45 -10.13 24.92
CA MET A 224 34.47 -9.12 25.24
C MET A 224 34.95 -9.22 26.70
N LEU A 225 34.03 -9.47 27.63
CA LEU A 225 34.37 -9.66 29.04
C LEU A 225 35.20 -10.93 29.28
N VAL A 226 34.96 -12.00 28.54
CA VAL A 226 35.77 -13.22 28.59
C VAL A 226 37.14 -12.98 27.94
N ALA A 227 37.18 -12.33 26.78
CA ALA A 227 38.41 -12.00 26.06
C ALA A 227 39.37 -11.12 26.90
N LEU A 228 38.81 -10.19 27.69
CA LEU A 228 39.53 -9.38 28.67
C LEU A 228 40.35 -10.20 29.67
N GLY A 229 39.78 -11.30 30.17
CA GLY A 229 40.47 -12.20 31.09
C GLY A 229 41.63 -12.91 30.41
N ALA A 230 41.41 -13.41 29.19
CA ALA A 230 42.42 -14.11 28.40
C ALA A 230 43.61 -13.21 28.01
N ARG A 231 43.35 -11.93 27.75
CA ARG A 231 44.36 -10.94 27.30
C ARG A 231 44.92 -10.07 28.42
N ARG A 232 44.70 -10.41 29.70
CA ARG A 232 45.16 -9.59 30.83
C ARG A 232 46.67 -9.32 30.81
N ARG A 233 47.49 -10.30 30.40
CA ARG A 233 48.95 -10.16 30.31
C ARG A 233 49.37 -9.17 29.21
N GLU A 234 48.65 -9.13 28.08
CA GLU A 234 48.91 -8.17 27.01
C GLU A 234 48.59 -6.74 27.48
N LEU A 235 47.47 -6.57 28.18
CA LEU A 235 47.05 -5.29 28.74
C LEU A 235 48.01 -4.77 29.81
N SER A 236 48.57 -5.66 30.64
CA SER A 236 49.58 -5.26 31.64
C SER A 236 50.91 -4.87 31.00
N ILE A 237 51.31 -5.51 29.90
CA ILE A 237 52.49 -5.09 29.11
C ILE A 237 52.26 -3.69 28.50
N LEU A 238 51.07 -3.43 27.93
CA LEU A 238 50.72 -2.10 27.40
C LEU A 238 50.79 -1.02 28.49
N ARG A 239 50.32 -1.33 29.70
CA ARG A 239 50.45 -0.44 30.86
C ARG A 239 51.92 -0.18 31.24
N ALA A 240 52.76 -1.21 31.25
CA ALA A 240 54.18 -1.08 31.58
C ALA A 240 54.95 -0.21 30.58
N LEU A 241 54.50 -0.20 29.31
CA LEU A 241 55.02 0.67 28.25
C LEU A 241 54.48 2.11 28.32
N GLY A 242 53.65 2.45 29.31
CA GLY A 242 53.16 3.81 29.56
C GLY A 242 51.73 4.09 29.08
N ALA A 243 50.98 3.10 28.60
CA ALA A 243 49.58 3.31 28.23
C ALA A 243 48.75 3.74 29.46
N SER A 244 47.99 4.84 29.34
CA SER A 244 47.08 5.28 30.41
C SER A 244 45.86 4.34 30.53
N PRO A 245 45.14 4.33 31.67
CA PRO A 245 43.91 3.54 31.79
C PRO A 245 42.85 3.96 30.77
N SER A 246 42.84 5.25 30.39
CA SER A 246 41.99 5.78 29.33
C SER A 246 42.36 5.27 27.93
N ALA A 247 43.63 5.00 27.66
CA ALA A 247 44.05 4.39 26.40
C ALA A 247 43.55 2.94 26.28
N VAL A 248 43.62 2.16 27.37
CA VAL A 248 43.07 0.80 27.42
C VAL A 248 41.54 0.81 27.26
N PHE A 249 40.87 1.75 27.91
CA PHE A 249 39.43 1.98 27.72
C PHE A 249 39.09 2.26 26.25
N GLY A 250 39.77 3.23 25.63
CA GLY A 250 39.50 3.64 24.26
C GLY A 250 39.72 2.52 23.25
N LEU A 251 40.78 1.73 23.44
CA LEU A 251 41.09 0.57 22.59
C LEU A 251 39.94 -0.44 22.58
N LEU A 252 39.47 -0.87 23.76
CA LEU A 252 38.40 -1.88 23.84
C LEU A 252 37.02 -1.32 23.51
N TYR A 253 36.76 -0.06 23.83
CA TYR A 253 35.54 0.60 23.40
C TYR A 253 35.45 0.62 21.86
N LEU A 254 36.56 0.99 21.19
CA LEU A 254 36.62 1.02 19.74
C LEU A 254 36.51 -0.38 19.14
N GLU A 255 37.15 -1.40 19.72
CA GLU A 255 37.01 -2.80 19.29
C GLU A 255 35.53 -3.25 19.34
N ALA A 256 34.85 -3.01 20.46
CA ALA A 256 33.45 -3.37 20.62
C ALA A 256 32.52 -2.59 19.66
N VAL A 257 32.77 -1.28 19.46
CA VAL A 257 32.01 -0.45 18.50
C VAL A 257 32.22 -0.93 17.06
N VAL A 258 33.46 -1.24 16.66
CA VAL A 258 33.75 -1.74 15.31
C VAL A 258 33.04 -3.07 15.05
N LEU A 259 33.04 -3.98 16.02
CA LEU A 259 32.30 -5.25 15.91
C LEU A 259 30.80 -5.03 15.79
N GLY A 260 30.22 -4.13 16.59
CA GLY A 260 28.80 -3.80 16.51
C GLY A 260 28.42 -3.13 15.18
N LEU A 261 29.26 -2.21 14.68
CA LEU A 261 29.07 -1.57 13.37
C LEU A 261 29.15 -2.59 12.23
N ALA A 262 30.14 -3.49 12.26
CA ALA A 262 30.26 -4.55 11.28
C ALA A 262 29.02 -5.46 11.29
N GLY A 263 28.52 -5.81 12.48
CA GLY A 263 27.28 -6.57 12.64
C GLY A 263 26.06 -5.85 12.04
N LEU A 264 25.90 -4.55 12.29
CA LEU A 264 24.80 -3.76 11.72
C LEU A 264 24.87 -3.66 10.19
N LEU A 265 26.07 -3.41 9.65
CA LEU A 265 26.28 -3.33 8.20
C LEU A 265 26.01 -4.67 7.52
N LEU A 266 26.51 -5.77 8.09
CA LEU A 266 26.26 -7.12 7.58
C LEU A 266 24.79 -7.50 7.69
N GLY A 267 24.13 -7.19 8.82
CA GLY A 267 22.70 -7.44 9.01
C GLY A 267 21.85 -6.70 7.98
N PHE A 268 22.14 -5.42 7.73
CA PHE A 268 21.46 -4.63 6.70
C PHE A 268 21.71 -5.20 5.29
N ALA A 269 22.95 -5.58 4.98
CA ALA A 269 23.27 -6.20 3.68
C ALA A 269 22.52 -7.53 3.47
N LEU A 270 22.46 -8.38 4.50
CA LEU A 270 21.71 -9.64 4.47
C LEU A 270 20.21 -9.43 4.31
N GLN A 271 19.65 -8.42 4.99
CA GLN A 271 18.25 -8.02 4.81
C GLN A 271 17.98 -7.63 3.34
N GLN A 272 18.80 -6.76 2.76
CA GLN A 272 18.62 -6.30 1.38
C GLN A 272 18.76 -7.45 0.38
N ALA A 273 19.73 -8.35 0.59
CA ALA A 273 19.89 -9.54 -0.22
C ALA A 273 18.67 -10.48 -0.12
N GLY A 274 18.15 -10.70 1.09
CA GLY A 274 16.94 -11.49 1.32
C GLY A 274 15.72 -10.89 0.62
N LEU A 275 15.53 -9.57 0.72
CA LEU A 275 14.46 -8.87 0.02
C LEU A 275 14.60 -8.96 -1.50
N PHE A 276 15.82 -8.82 -2.03
CA PHE A 276 16.08 -8.96 -3.46
C PHE A 276 15.66 -10.34 -3.97
N LEU A 277 16.08 -11.40 -3.28
CA LEU A 277 15.75 -12.79 -3.63
C LEU A 277 14.25 -13.08 -3.49
N ALA A 278 13.59 -12.55 -2.46
CA ALA A 278 12.17 -12.77 -2.21
C ALA A 278 11.26 -11.88 -3.08
N SER A 279 11.77 -10.79 -3.65
CA SER A 279 10.96 -9.74 -4.29
C SER A 279 10.09 -10.24 -5.45
N ALA A 280 10.60 -11.17 -6.27
CA ALA A 280 9.84 -11.76 -7.37
C ALA A 280 8.71 -12.65 -6.85
N TRP A 281 9.02 -13.55 -5.91
CA TRP A 281 8.05 -14.46 -5.29
C TRP A 281 6.94 -13.71 -4.55
N LEU A 282 7.29 -12.65 -3.81
CA LEU A 282 6.34 -11.77 -3.11
C LEU A 282 5.39 -11.06 -4.10
N ARG A 283 5.93 -10.60 -5.22
CA ARG A 283 5.15 -9.91 -6.26
C ARG A 283 4.19 -10.84 -6.98
N GLU A 284 4.61 -12.07 -7.28
CA GLU A 284 3.79 -13.05 -7.99
C GLU A 284 2.71 -13.65 -7.07
N SER A 285 3.08 -14.03 -5.85
CA SER A 285 2.17 -14.75 -4.94
C SER A 285 1.20 -13.81 -4.22
N PHE A 286 1.63 -12.59 -3.89
CA PHE A 286 0.88 -11.67 -3.02
C PHE A 286 0.64 -10.30 -3.65
N GLY A 287 1.17 -10.02 -4.84
CA GLY A 287 1.06 -8.70 -5.47
C GLY A 287 1.84 -7.59 -4.75
N LEU A 288 2.72 -7.94 -3.80
CA LEU A 288 3.46 -6.98 -2.99
C LEU A 288 4.72 -6.50 -3.73
N SER A 289 4.77 -5.20 -4.04
CA SER A 289 5.99 -4.58 -4.57
C SER A 289 6.88 -4.08 -3.44
N VAL A 290 7.91 -4.85 -3.11
CA VAL A 290 8.95 -4.40 -2.18
C VAL A 290 9.98 -3.57 -2.94
N SER A 291 10.30 -2.38 -2.41
CA SER A 291 11.34 -1.52 -2.98
C SER A 291 12.70 -1.87 -2.37
N LEU A 292 13.70 -2.02 -3.24
CA LEU A 292 15.09 -2.07 -2.82
C LEU A 292 15.61 -0.65 -2.81
N GLY A 293 16.13 -0.21 -1.68
CA GLY A 293 16.60 1.16 -1.55
C GLY A 293 17.04 1.49 -0.13
N LEU A 294 17.23 2.78 0.11
CA LEU A 294 17.53 3.31 1.43
C LEU A 294 16.35 3.06 2.38
N PRO A 295 16.62 2.86 3.68
CA PRO A 295 15.55 2.70 4.67
C PRO A 295 14.61 3.91 4.66
N SER A 296 13.34 3.66 4.98
CA SER A 296 12.38 4.72 5.26
C SER A 296 12.84 5.57 6.47
N ALA A 297 12.20 6.73 6.69
CA ALA A 297 12.48 7.56 7.86
C ALA A 297 12.37 6.77 9.19
N GLN A 298 11.36 5.91 9.30
CA GLN A 298 11.19 5.01 10.46
C GLN A 298 12.33 3.98 10.53
N GLY A 299 12.71 3.37 9.41
CA GLY A 299 13.84 2.44 9.35
C GLY A 299 15.17 3.08 9.77
N LEU A 300 15.40 4.34 9.37
CA LEU A 300 16.57 5.11 9.81
C LEU A 300 16.54 5.37 11.32
N MET A 301 15.37 5.70 11.90
CA MET A 301 15.24 5.87 13.35
C MET A 301 15.54 4.57 14.11
N MET A 302 15.08 3.43 13.61
CA MET A 302 15.37 2.12 14.19
C MET A 302 16.87 1.79 14.12
N LEU A 303 17.49 2.03 12.97
CA LEU A 303 18.93 1.82 12.79
C LEU A 303 19.76 2.73 13.72
N ALA A 304 19.33 3.99 13.88
CA ALA A 304 19.95 4.92 14.83
C ALA A 304 19.81 4.43 16.28
N GLY A 305 18.65 3.88 16.66
CA GLY A 305 18.42 3.28 17.97
C GLY A 305 19.31 2.06 18.22
N LEU A 306 19.44 1.18 17.24
CA LEU A 306 20.36 0.02 17.31
C LEU A 306 21.82 0.46 17.44
N LEU A 307 22.22 1.47 16.66
CA LEU A 307 23.57 2.04 16.71
C LEU A 307 23.86 2.65 18.10
N LEU A 308 22.90 3.38 18.67
CA LEU A 308 23.00 3.87 20.04
C LEU A 308 23.16 2.71 21.04
N GLY A 309 22.38 1.63 20.86
CA GLY A 309 22.50 0.40 21.65
C GLY A 309 23.91 -0.20 21.61
N VAL A 310 24.54 -0.23 20.44
CA VAL A 310 25.95 -0.67 20.28
C VAL A 310 26.89 0.21 21.12
N PHE A 311 26.78 1.53 21.01
CA PHE A 311 27.64 2.45 21.77
C PHE A 311 27.46 2.31 23.29
N VAL A 312 26.23 2.09 23.75
CA VAL A 312 25.92 1.86 25.17
C VAL A 312 26.48 0.51 25.63
N ALA A 313 26.26 -0.55 24.87
CA ALA A 313 26.74 -1.89 25.20
C ALA A 313 28.28 -1.96 25.26
N ALA A 314 28.98 -1.31 24.31
CA ALA A 314 30.43 -1.23 24.27
C ALA A 314 31.06 -0.57 25.52
N PHE A 315 30.30 0.27 26.22
CA PHE A 315 30.78 0.95 27.42
C PHE A 315 31.04 -0.01 28.59
N ILE A 316 30.27 -1.10 28.68
CA ILE A 316 30.35 -2.08 29.79
C ILE A 316 31.73 -2.74 29.88
N PRO A 317 32.23 -3.44 28.84
CA PRO A 317 33.55 -4.08 28.90
C PRO A 317 34.68 -3.05 29.00
N ALA A 318 34.57 -1.91 28.31
CA ALA A 318 35.56 -0.85 28.34
C ALA A 318 35.73 -0.25 29.76
N LEU A 319 34.62 0.04 30.45
CA LEU A 319 34.65 0.56 31.82
C LEU A 319 35.24 -0.48 32.80
N ARG A 320 34.95 -1.76 32.60
CA ARG A 320 35.56 -2.83 33.42
C ARG A 320 37.07 -2.89 33.22
N ALA A 321 37.55 -2.77 31.98
CA ALA A 321 38.97 -2.73 31.66
C ALA A 321 39.67 -1.52 32.27
N TYR A 322 39.04 -0.35 32.21
CA TYR A 322 39.53 0.87 32.85
C TYR A 322 39.76 0.68 34.36
N ARG A 323 38.78 0.11 35.06
CA ARG A 323 38.85 -0.13 36.51
C ARG A 323 39.95 -1.13 36.88
N LEU A 324 40.07 -2.23 36.12
CA LEU A 324 41.14 -3.21 36.32
C LEU A 324 42.53 -2.58 36.09
N SER A 325 42.67 -1.81 35.01
CA SER A 325 43.90 -1.09 34.68
C SER A 325 44.31 -0.06 35.73
N LEU A 326 43.35 0.57 36.42
CA LEU A 326 43.62 1.57 37.45
C LEU A 326 44.04 0.91 38.77
N ALA A 327 43.41 -0.21 39.12
CA ALA A 327 43.78 -0.99 40.30
C ALA A 327 45.18 -1.62 40.19
N ASP A 328 45.53 -2.18 39.02
CA ASP A 328 46.84 -2.79 38.77
C ASP A 328 47.99 -1.75 38.79
N GLY A 329 47.70 -0.46 38.59
CA GLY A 329 48.69 0.63 38.68
C GLY A 329 48.99 1.10 40.11
N LEU A 330 48.19 0.72 41.10
CA LEU A 330 48.31 1.16 42.51
C LEU A 330 48.97 0.10 43.42
N ASN A 331 49.14 -1.14 42.96
CA ASN A 331 49.91 -2.17 43.67
C ASN A 331 51.24 -2.39 42.93
N PRO A 332 52.38 -1.94 43.48
CA PRO A 332 53.69 -2.30 42.93
C PRO A 332 53.84 -3.82 42.99
N ALA A 333 54.27 -4.42 41.89
CA ALA A 333 54.54 -5.85 41.82
C ALA A 333 55.49 -6.26 42.96
N GLN A 334 55.02 -7.12 43.87
CA GLN A 334 55.90 -7.97 44.67
C GLN A 334 56.53 -8.96 43.69
N LEU A 335 57.70 -8.58 43.17
CA LEU A 335 58.58 -9.47 42.43
C LEU A 335 59.09 -10.53 43.43
N HIS A 336 58.70 -11.79 43.21
CA HIS A 336 59.41 -12.97 43.71
C HIS A 336 60.23 -13.56 42.57
#